data_AF-A0A822A487-F1
#
_entry.id   AF-A0A822A487-F1
#
_cell.length_a   1.000
_cell.length_b   1.000
_cell.length_c   1.000
_cell.angle_alpha   90.00
_cell.angle_beta   90.00
_cell.angle_gamma   90.00
#
_symmetry.space_group_name_H-M   'P 1'
#
loop_
_entity.id
_entity.type
_entity.pdbx_description
1 polymer ?
#
loop_
_entity_poly.entity_id
_entity_poly.type
_entity_poly.pdbx_seq_one_letter_code
_entity_poly.pdbx_strand_id
1 'polypeptide(L)'
;MPKLSKIRRKGRAYARKRWYDQSHSLENECLSEEDIKEYSDGNVEFIRFVDKFDVDHIGELLELINDKIGLRFVSVLLYMTMRYFGVTYDKCDEFFKRIGALTSKTAQKWANIFLCGDFDEFISEGRGGKHIPSFYDVFPDIELLAKDYAIQRCAAKAADFDAFELANFIDE
;
A
#
# COMPACT_ATOMS: atom_id res chain seq x y z
N MET A 1 -13.96 20.46 -16.43
CA MET A 1 -13.40 19.38 -15.58
C MET A 1 -12.64 18.40 -16.47
N PRO A 2 -11.33 18.18 -16.26
CA PRO A 2 -10.58 17.21 -17.04
C PRO A 2 -11.04 15.79 -16.68
N LYS A 3 -11.33 14.98 -17.69
CA LYS A 3 -11.77 13.59 -17.54
C LYS A 3 -10.59 12.76 -17.04
N LEU A 4 -10.69 12.20 -15.83
CA LEU A 4 -9.75 11.21 -15.32
C LEU A 4 -9.65 10.05 -16.32
N SER A 5 -8.43 9.75 -16.76
CA SER A 5 -8.14 8.70 -17.71
C SER A 5 -8.65 7.36 -17.20
N LYS A 6 -9.35 6.62 -18.07
CA LYS A 6 -9.81 5.24 -17.91
C LYS A 6 -8.63 4.26 -17.79
N ILE A 7 -7.78 4.41 -16.79
CA ILE A 7 -6.86 3.34 -16.40
C ILE A 7 -7.76 2.27 -15.79
N ARG A 8 -7.86 1.14 -16.50
CA ARG A 8 -8.69 -0.01 -16.20
C ARG A 8 -8.52 -0.43 -14.74
N ARG A 9 -9.44 -0.03 -13.85
CA ARG A 9 -9.75 -0.78 -12.64
C ARG A 9 -10.37 -2.12 -13.06
N LYS A 10 -9.54 -3.09 -13.47
CA LYS A 10 -9.93 -4.49 -13.42
C LYS A 10 -10.02 -4.81 -11.93
N GLY A 11 -11.21 -4.66 -11.35
CA GLY A 11 -11.37 -4.73 -9.90
C GLY A 11 -10.88 -6.05 -9.31
N ARG A 12 -10.43 -6.04 -8.05
CA ARG A 12 -9.93 -7.18 -7.25
C ARG A 12 -10.56 -8.55 -7.52
N ALA A 13 -11.88 -8.61 -7.70
CA ALA A 13 -12.58 -9.85 -8.02
C ALA A 13 -12.12 -10.49 -9.36
N TYR A 14 -11.80 -9.67 -10.35
CA TYR A 14 -11.26 -10.09 -11.63
C TYR A 14 -9.84 -10.64 -11.49
N ALA A 15 -8.96 -9.96 -10.74
CA ALA A 15 -7.61 -10.46 -10.45
C ALA A 15 -7.68 -11.80 -9.72
N ARG A 16 -8.44 -11.91 -8.62
CA ARG A 16 -8.60 -13.17 -7.87
C ARG A 16 -9.12 -14.30 -8.75
N LYS A 17 -10.15 -14.06 -9.57
CA LYS A 17 -10.70 -15.06 -10.48
C LYS A 17 -9.67 -15.52 -11.52
N ARG A 18 -8.95 -14.59 -12.14
CA ARG A 18 -7.93 -14.89 -13.16
C ARG A 18 -6.80 -15.77 -12.61
N TRP A 19 -6.32 -15.46 -11.41
CA TRP A 19 -5.26 -16.23 -10.76
C TRP A 19 -5.76 -17.60 -10.30
N TYR A 20 -7.01 -17.69 -9.80
CA TYR A 20 -7.65 -18.96 -9.44
C TYR A 20 -7.84 -19.87 -10.66
N ASP A 21 -8.28 -19.31 -11.79
CA ASP A 21 -8.45 -20.03 -13.04
C ASP A 21 -7.09 -20.48 -13.63
N GLN A 22 -6.02 -19.70 -13.44
CA GLN A 22 -4.66 -20.07 -13.83
C GLN A 22 -4.04 -21.15 -12.93
N SER A 23 -4.22 -21.06 -11.61
CA SER A 23 -3.65 -22.05 -10.69
C SER A 23 -4.23 -23.45 -10.93
N HIS A 24 -5.53 -23.57 -11.21
CA HIS A 24 -6.13 -24.86 -11.57
C HIS A 24 -5.68 -25.40 -12.93
N SER A 25 -5.17 -24.55 -13.83
CA SER A 25 -4.54 -25.03 -15.06
C SER A 25 -3.09 -25.51 -14.88
N LEU A 26 -2.43 -25.09 -13.79
CA LEU A 26 -1.01 -25.32 -13.50
C LEU A 26 -0.77 -26.33 -12.36
N GLU A 27 -1.81 -26.84 -11.70
CA GLU A 27 -1.71 -27.85 -10.62
C GLU A 27 -1.05 -29.18 -11.07
N ASN A 28 -0.77 -29.36 -12.37
CA ASN A 28 -0.02 -30.50 -12.91
C ASN A 28 1.43 -30.18 -13.30
N GLU A 29 1.92 -28.95 -13.10
CA GLU A 29 3.28 -28.52 -13.46
C GLU A 29 4.04 -27.97 -12.23
N CYS A 30 4.18 -28.79 -11.19
CA CYS A 30 5.20 -28.51 -10.17
C CYS A 30 6.57 -28.89 -10.76
N LEU A 31 7.47 -27.91 -10.87
CA LEU A 31 8.86 -28.14 -11.29
C LEU A 31 9.52 -29.18 -10.38
N SER A 32 10.06 -30.22 -10.97
CA SER A 32 10.85 -31.25 -10.30
C SER A 32 12.20 -30.68 -9.84
N GLU A 33 12.86 -31.34 -8.89
CA GLU A 33 14.22 -30.97 -8.47
C GLU A 33 15.24 -31.09 -9.62
N GLU A 34 14.94 -31.88 -10.65
CA GLU A 34 15.74 -31.96 -11.88
C GLU A 34 15.57 -30.71 -12.75
N ASP A 35 14.35 -30.18 -12.89
CA ASP A 35 14.10 -28.95 -13.65
C ASP A 35 14.88 -27.76 -13.04
N ILE A 36 14.91 -27.67 -11.70
CA ILE A 36 15.62 -26.60 -10.96
C ILE A 36 17.14 -26.61 -11.22
N LYS A 37 17.74 -27.78 -11.47
CA LYS A 37 19.17 -27.89 -11.78
C LYS A 37 19.48 -27.49 -13.23
N GLU A 38 18.57 -27.76 -14.17
CA GLU A 38 18.72 -27.37 -15.58
C GLU A 38 18.67 -25.84 -15.76
N TYR A 39 17.88 -25.14 -14.94
CA TYR A 39 17.86 -23.66 -14.90
C TYR A 39 19.18 -22.99 -14.47
N SER A 40 20.12 -23.75 -13.89
CA SER A 40 21.41 -23.21 -13.46
C SER A 40 22.44 -23.10 -14.60
N ASP A 41 22.19 -23.74 -15.75
CA ASP A 41 23.08 -23.70 -16.93
C ASP A 41 22.71 -22.52 -17.86
N GLY A 42 22.92 -21.32 -17.32
CA GLY A 42 23.37 -20.13 -18.04
C GLY A 42 22.61 -19.68 -19.30
N ASN A 43 21.69 -18.74 -19.10
CA ASN A 43 21.32 -17.63 -20.01
C ASN A 43 20.21 -17.81 -21.06
N VAL A 44 19.77 -19.01 -21.45
CA VAL A 44 18.73 -19.11 -22.51
C VAL A 44 17.29 -19.04 -21.97
N GLU A 45 17.02 -19.59 -20.79
CA GLU A 45 15.66 -19.57 -20.21
C GLU A 45 15.35 -18.34 -19.35
N PHE A 46 16.36 -17.67 -18.77
CA PHE A 46 16.13 -16.44 -18.00
C PHE A 46 15.58 -15.31 -18.88
N ILE A 47 16.02 -15.24 -20.14
CA ILE A 47 15.48 -14.29 -21.13
C ILE A 47 13.99 -14.58 -21.40
N ARG A 48 13.59 -15.86 -21.45
CA ARG A 48 12.17 -16.27 -21.58
C ARG A 48 11.32 -15.96 -20.35
N PHE A 49 11.90 -15.96 -19.15
CA PHE A 49 11.19 -15.63 -17.91
C PHE A 49 10.80 -14.15 -17.88
N VAL A 50 11.73 -13.26 -18.25
CA VAL A 50 11.50 -11.80 -18.32
C VAL A 50 10.41 -11.48 -19.35
N ASP A 51 10.39 -12.17 -20.49
CA ASP A 51 9.37 -12.00 -21.53
C ASP A 51 7.97 -12.48 -21.10
N LYS A 52 7.88 -13.39 -20.11
CA LYS A 52 6.63 -13.85 -19.50
C LYS A 52 6.17 -12.97 -18.34
N PHE A 53 7.02 -12.07 -17.85
CA PHE A 53 6.76 -11.26 -16.66
C PHE A 53 6.05 -9.96 -17.02
N ASP A 54 4.73 -10.01 -17.12
CA ASP A 54 3.92 -8.82 -17.36
C ASP A 54 3.91 -7.91 -16.12
N VAL A 55 4.26 -6.64 -16.31
CA VAL A 55 4.22 -5.60 -15.26
C VAL A 55 2.81 -5.49 -14.68
N ASP A 56 1.78 -5.78 -15.47
CA ASP A 56 0.39 -5.80 -15.02
C ASP A 56 0.15 -6.91 -13.97
N HIS A 57 0.86 -8.04 -14.03
CA HIS A 57 0.77 -9.11 -13.02
C HIS A 57 1.35 -8.68 -11.67
N ILE A 58 2.42 -7.88 -11.69
CA ILE A 58 3.02 -7.31 -10.48
C ILE A 58 2.02 -6.33 -9.84
N GLY A 59 1.36 -5.51 -10.65
CA GLY A 59 0.31 -4.59 -10.18
C GLY A 59 -0.85 -5.34 -9.52
N GLU A 60 -1.33 -6.41 -10.15
CA GLU A 60 -2.39 -7.25 -9.55
C GLU A 60 -1.94 -7.94 -8.27
N LEU A 61 -0.72 -8.48 -8.22
CA LEU A 61 -0.15 -9.07 -7.02
C LEU A 61 -0.04 -8.05 -5.87
N LEU A 62 0.40 -6.84 -6.20
CA LEU A 62 0.50 -5.73 -5.26
C LEU A 62 -0.87 -5.32 -4.70
N GLU A 63 -1.91 -5.30 -5.55
CA GLU A 63 -3.30 -5.08 -5.11
C GLU A 63 -3.80 -6.18 -4.17
N LEU A 64 -3.42 -7.45 -4.41
CA LEU A 64 -3.78 -8.58 -3.56
C LEU A 64 -3.05 -8.59 -2.20
N ILE A 65 -1.77 -8.21 -2.17
CA ILE A 65 -0.95 -8.17 -0.95
C ILE A 65 -1.31 -6.97 -0.07
N ASN A 66 -1.72 -5.86 -0.69
CA ASN A 66 -2.08 -4.64 0.01
C ASN A 66 -3.14 -4.86 1.12
N ASP A 67 -4.10 -5.75 0.91
CA ASP A 67 -5.14 -6.08 1.90
C ASP A 67 -4.56 -6.61 3.24
N LYS A 68 -3.32 -7.13 3.27
CA LYS A 68 -2.70 -7.73 4.46
C LYS A 68 -1.54 -6.93 5.05
N ILE A 69 -0.71 -6.33 4.20
CA ILE A 69 0.60 -5.79 4.59
C ILE A 69 0.68 -4.27 4.40
N GLY A 70 -0.28 -3.68 3.69
CA GLY A 70 -0.31 -2.24 3.41
C GLY A 70 0.59 -1.83 2.24
N LEU A 71 0.09 -0.90 1.44
CA LEU A 71 0.71 -0.44 0.19
C LEU A 71 2.08 0.18 0.44
N ARG A 72 2.23 0.88 1.57
CA ARG A 72 3.48 1.51 1.99
C ARG A 72 4.60 0.49 2.12
N PHE A 73 4.35 -0.59 2.83
CA PHE A 73 5.36 -1.61 3.12
C PHE A 73 5.88 -2.26 1.82
N VAL A 74 4.95 -2.71 0.96
CA VAL A 74 5.29 -3.35 -0.31
C VAL A 74 6.01 -2.38 -1.26
N SER A 75 5.55 -1.13 -1.35
CA SER A 75 6.18 -0.11 -2.19
C SER A 75 7.60 0.22 -1.73
N VAL A 76 7.85 0.26 -0.42
CA VAL A 76 9.16 0.55 0.16
C VAL A 76 10.13 -0.61 -0.08
N LEU A 77 9.69 -1.85 0.09
CA LEU A 77 10.52 -3.03 -0.22
C LEU A 77 10.89 -3.10 -1.70
N LEU A 78 9.92 -2.89 -2.59
CA LEU A 78 10.18 -2.82 -4.04
C LEU A 78 11.17 -1.70 -4.36
N TYR A 79 11.01 -0.53 -3.74
CA TYR A 79 11.89 0.62 -3.97
C TYR A 79 13.32 0.28 -3.55
N MET A 80 13.50 -0.22 -2.33
CA MET A 80 14.81 -0.61 -1.81
C MET A 80 15.47 -1.68 -2.67
N THR A 81 14.71 -2.68 -3.13
CA THR A 81 15.21 -3.75 -4.02
C THR A 81 15.67 -3.18 -5.37
N MET A 82 14.87 -2.34 -6.00
CA MET A 82 15.24 -1.69 -7.27
C MET A 82 16.46 -0.78 -7.10
N ARG A 83 16.56 -0.05 -5.99
CA ARG A 83 17.72 0.79 -5.68
C ARG A 83 18.98 -0.04 -5.43
N TYR A 84 18.85 -1.20 -4.78
CA TYR A 84 19.95 -2.14 -4.57
C TYR A 84 20.54 -2.64 -5.91
N PHE A 85 19.68 -2.92 -6.90
CA PHE A 85 20.11 -3.28 -8.25
C PHE A 85 20.54 -2.09 -9.13
N GLY A 86 20.67 -0.89 -8.56
CA GLY A 86 21.15 0.29 -9.29
C GLY A 86 20.13 0.91 -10.25
N VAL A 87 18.83 0.60 -10.11
CA VAL A 87 17.80 1.23 -10.93
C VAL A 87 17.70 2.72 -10.61
N THR A 88 17.73 3.54 -11.66
CA THR A 88 17.64 5.00 -11.55
C THR A 88 16.28 5.42 -11.00
N TYR A 89 16.26 6.55 -10.29
CA TYR A 89 15.05 7.07 -9.65
C TYR A 89 13.87 7.25 -10.62
N ASP A 90 14.13 7.78 -11.83
CA ASP A 90 13.09 8.00 -12.84
C ASP A 90 12.43 6.71 -13.32
N LYS A 91 13.24 5.65 -13.48
CA LYS A 91 12.76 4.30 -13.84
C LYS A 91 11.94 3.67 -12.71
N CYS A 92 12.34 3.87 -11.45
CA CYS A 92 11.51 3.45 -10.32
C CYS A 92 10.15 4.16 -10.34
N ASP A 93 10.13 5.46 -10.63
CA ASP A 93 8.89 6.25 -10.61
C ASP A 93 7.96 5.87 -11.76
N GLU A 94 8.51 5.61 -12.95
CA GLU A 94 7.75 5.08 -14.09
C GLU A 94 7.16 3.70 -13.77
N PHE A 95 7.97 2.79 -13.22
CA PHE A 95 7.53 1.46 -12.83
C PHE A 95 6.41 1.52 -11.77
N PHE A 96 6.58 2.35 -10.73
CA PHE A 96 5.61 2.51 -9.65
C PHE A 96 4.28 3.10 -10.12
N LYS A 97 4.31 4.08 -11.03
CA LYS A 97 3.09 4.59 -11.68
C LYS A 97 2.36 3.50 -12.44
N ARG A 98 3.09 2.59 -13.09
CA ARG A 98 2.51 1.53 -13.90
C ARG A 98 1.83 0.46 -13.06
N ILE A 99 2.41 0.09 -11.92
CA ILE A 99 1.85 -0.93 -11.01
C ILE A 99 0.89 -0.37 -9.95
N GLY A 100 0.72 0.96 -9.88
CA GLY A 100 -0.14 1.60 -8.87
C GLY A 100 0.45 1.63 -7.45
N ALA A 101 1.77 1.57 -7.32
CA ALA A 101 2.48 1.71 -6.04
C ALA A 101 2.57 3.18 -5.59
N LEU A 102 3.16 3.42 -4.40
CA LEU A 102 3.53 4.78 -4.00
C LEU A 102 4.51 5.40 -5.00
N THR A 103 4.51 6.73 -5.13
CA THR A 103 5.52 7.40 -5.95
C THR A 103 6.92 7.17 -5.40
N SER A 104 7.94 7.19 -6.26
CA SER A 104 9.33 6.97 -5.83
C SER A 104 9.77 7.95 -4.75
N LYS A 105 9.26 9.20 -4.79
CA LYS A 105 9.53 10.21 -3.76
C LYS A 105 9.02 9.77 -2.40
N THR A 106 7.80 9.24 -2.37
CA THR A 106 7.14 8.81 -1.15
C THR A 106 7.77 7.54 -0.63
N ALA A 107 8.06 6.57 -1.51
CA ALA A 107 8.74 5.34 -1.15
C ALA A 107 10.16 5.62 -0.63
N GLN A 108 10.90 6.57 -1.22
CA GLN A 108 12.20 7.00 -0.72
C GLN A 108 12.12 7.60 0.68
N LYS A 109 11.15 8.49 0.94
CA LYS A 109 10.93 9.05 2.29
C LYS A 109 10.76 7.92 3.30
N TRP A 110 9.87 6.97 3.02
CA TRP A 110 9.57 5.87 3.94
C TRP A 110 10.70 4.85 4.04
N ALA A 111 11.46 4.63 2.97
CA ALA A 111 12.67 3.80 3.01
C ALA A 111 13.72 4.41 3.95
N ASN A 112 13.89 5.74 3.95
CA ASN A 112 14.79 6.39 4.89
C ASN A 112 14.32 6.22 6.35
N ILE A 113 13.03 6.41 6.63
CA ILE A 113 12.45 6.20 7.96
C ILE A 113 12.67 4.75 8.42
N PHE A 114 12.38 3.78 7.54
CA PHE A 114 12.60 2.36 7.79
C PHE A 114 14.08 2.04 8.09
N LEU A 115 15.01 2.57 7.30
CA LEU A 115 16.44 2.35 7.47
C LEU A 115 17.01 3.05 8.72
N CYS A 116 16.41 4.17 9.15
CA CYS A 116 16.76 4.84 10.39
C CYS A 116 16.26 4.11 11.65
N GLY A 117 15.50 3.02 11.50
CA GLY A 117 15.01 2.22 12.62
C GLY A 117 13.76 2.80 13.30
N ASP A 118 13.15 3.85 12.73
CA ASP A 118 11.89 4.40 13.24
C ASP A 118 10.70 3.59 12.70
N PHE A 119 10.57 2.38 13.25
CA PHE A 119 9.53 1.45 12.82
C PHE A 119 8.13 1.93 13.22
N ASP A 120 8.00 2.63 14.34
CA ASP A 120 6.72 3.15 14.82
C ASP A 120 6.16 4.22 13.88
N GLU A 121 7.00 5.16 13.42
CA GLU A 121 6.60 6.12 12.38
C GLU A 121 6.26 5.39 11.08
N PHE A 122 7.06 4.38 10.72
CA PHE A 122 6.86 3.60 9.50
C PHE A 122 5.55 2.81 9.46
N ILE A 123 5.14 2.16 10.55
CA ILE A 123 3.88 1.40 10.64
C ILE A 123 2.66 2.28 10.90
N SER A 124 2.86 3.53 11.35
CA SER A 124 1.76 4.47 11.56
C SER A 124 1.14 4.90 10.22
N GLU A 125 0.22 4.09 9.68
CA GLU A 125 -0.71 4.49 8.62
C GLU A 125 -1.89 5.27 9.22
N GLY A 126 -1.56 6.32 9.99
CA GLY A 126 -2.52 7.12 10.74
C GLY A 126 -2.95 8.39 10.03
N ARG A 127 -3.50 8.30 8.81
CA ARG A 127 -4.40 9.38 8.33
C ARG A 127 -5.79 9.13 8.90
N GLY A 128 -6.00 9.47 10.17
CA GLY A 128 -7.33 9.65 10.77
C GLY A 128 -8.28 8.43 10.79
N GLY A 129 -7.79 7.23 10.47
CA GLY A 129 -8.57 5.99 10.64
C GLY A 129 -8.36 5.45 12.06
N LYS A 130 -9.46 5.19 12.79
CA LYS A 130 -9.43 4.47 14.06
C LYS A 130 -8.87 3.07 13.82
N HIS A 131 -7.62 2.84 14.19
CA HIS A 131 -6.98 1.51 14.14
C HIS A 131 -7.25 0.68 15.40
N ILE A 132 -7.77 1.32 16.44
CA ILE A 132 -8.11 0.73 17.72
C ILE A 132 -9.59 1.07 17.97
N PRO A 133 -10.40 0.14 18.53
CA PRO A 133 -11.73 0.49 19.00
C PRO A 133 -11.63 1.70 19.92
N SER A 134 -12.21 2.78 19.46
CA SER A 134 -12.22 4.05 20.15
C SER A 134 -13.34 4.03 21.18
N PHE A 135 -13.18 4.75 22.29
CA PHE A 135 -14.28 5.02 23.23
C PHE A 135 -15.55 5.48 22.50
N TYR A 136 -15.39 6.36 21.52
CA TYR A 136 -16.45 6.85 20.63
C TYR A 136 -17.18 5.78 19.78
N ASP A 137 -16.60 4.59 19.58
CA ASP A 137 -17.29 3.49 18.86
C ASP A 137 -18.40 2.86 19.72
N VAL A 138 -18.28 2.96 21.04
CA VAL A 138 -19.29 2.51 22.01
C VAL A 138 -20.29 3.63 22.34
N PHE A 139 -19.84 4.89 22.24
CA PHE A 139 -20.64 6.08 22.55
C PHE A 139 -20.66 7.07 21.38
N PRO A 140 -21.40 6.76 20.30
CA PRO A 140 -21.41 7.58 19.08
C PRO A 140 -22.00 8.98 19.31
N ASP A 141 -22.90 9.13 20.27
CA ASP A 141 -23.52 10.42 20.61
C ASP A 141 -22.48 11.40 21.17
N ILE A 142 -21.55 10.89 21.97
CA ILE A 142 -20.42 11.67 22.51
C ILE A 142 -19.47 12.08 21.39
N GLU A 143 -19.29 11.24 20.35
CA GLU A 143 -18.48 11.60 19.18
C GLU A 143 -19.09 12.77 18.41
N LEU A 144 -20.41 12.80 18.27
CA LEU A 144 -21.12 13.89 17.60
C LEU A 144 -20.99 15.21 18.36
N LEU A 145 -21.18 15.18 19.68
CA LEU A 145 -20.99 16.36 20.54
C LEU A 145 -19.56 16.89 20.49
N ALA A 146 -18.58 15.98 20.57
CA ALA A 146 -17.17 16.34 20.49
C ALA A 146 -16.79 16.98 19.15
N LYS A 147 -17.35 16.45 18.05
CA LYS A 147 -17.16 17.01 16.70
C LYS A 147 -17.81 18.38 16.56
N ASP A 148 -19.04 18.55 17.05
CA ASP A 148 -19.74 19.82 16.97
C ASP A 148 -19.00 20.91 17.75
N TYR A 149 -18.55 20.60 18.98
CA TYR A 149 -17.70 21.48 19.76
C TYR A 149 -16.42 21.90 19.03
N ALA A 150 -15.68 20.92 18.48
CA ALA A 150 -14.46 21.18 17.74
C ALA A 150 -14.71 22.06 16.50
N ILE A 151 -15.83 21.84 15.78
CA ILE A 151 -16.24 22.65 14.63
C ILE A 151 -16.55 24.08 15.05
N GLN A 152 -17.31 24.26 16.14
CA GLN A 152 -17.66 25.59 16.67
C GLN A 152 -16.42 26.37 17.10
N ARG A 153 -15.49 25.73 17.81
CA ARG A 153 -14.21 26.34 18.21
C ARG A 153 -13.33 26.67 17.01
N CYS A 154 -13.22 25.77 16.04
CA CYS A 154 -12.50 26.04 14.79
C CYS A 154 -13.14 27.19 13.98
N ALA A 155 -14.47 27.31 13.98
CA ALA A 155 -15.19 28.39 13.30
C ALA A 155 -14.91 29.77 13.91
N ALA A 156 -14.59 29.83 15.20
CA ALA A 156 -14.15 31.05 15.88
C ALA A 156 -12.74 31.52 15.42
N LYS A 157 -12.03 30.73 14.59
CA LYS A 157 -10.66 30.99 14.11
C LYS A 157 -9.63 31.15 15.24
N ALA A 158 -9.97 30.71 16.44
CA ALA A 158 -9.07 30.59 17.56
C ALA A 158 -8.73 29.10 17.70
N ALA A 159 -7.44 28.77 17.61
CA ALA A 159 -6.94 27.39 17.70
C ALA A 159 -6.37 27.14 19.11
N ASP A 160 -7.12 27.57 20.12
CA ASP A 160 -6.72 27.64 21.52
C ASP A 160 -7.50 26.68 22.43
N PHE A 161 -8.47 25.94 21.91
CA PHE A 161 -9.19 24.95 22.71
C PHE A 161 -8.31 23.74 23.01
N ASP A 162 -8.35 23.28 24.26
CA ASP A 162 -7.60 22.11 24.72
C ASP A 162 -8.52 20.90 24.97
N ALA A 163 -7.92 19.75 25.26
CA ALA A 163 -8.66 18.52 25.52
C ALA A 163 -9.48 18.57 26.82
N PHE A 164 -9.10 19.42 27.77
CA PHE A 164 -9.78 19.56 29.06
C PHE A 164 -11.09 20.33 28.91
N GLU A 165 -11.10 21.40 28.13
CA GLU A 165 -12.31 22.14 27.79
C GLU A 165 -13.33 21.28 27.03
N LEU A 166 -12.85 20.42 26.12
CA LEU A 166 -13.71 19.47 25.41
C LEU A 166 -14.33 18.44 26.36
N ALA A 167 -13.55 17.94 27.33
CA ALA A 167 -14.05 16.99 28.32
C ALA A 167 -15.16 17.61 29.19
N ASN A 168 -14.96 18.83 29.69
CA ASN A 168 -15.97 19.53 30.48
C ASN A 168 -17.26 19.80 29.69
N PHE A 169 -17.15 20.13 28.40
CA PHE A 169 -18.33 20.33 27.54
C PHE A 169 -19.15 19.05 27.33
N ILE A 170 -18.50 17.88 27.35
CA ILE A 170 -19.16 16.58 27.18
C ILE A 170 -19.85 16.13 28.48
N ASP A 171 -19.30 16.53 29.64
CA ASP A 171 -19.80 16.15 30.96
C ASP A 171 -20.97 17.04 31.47
N GLU A 172 -21.21 18.20 30.84
CA GLU A 172 -22.36 19.10 31.09
C GLU A 172 -23.67 18.63 30.43
#